data_AF-A0A6P0MZ00-F1
#
_entry.id   AF-A0A6P0MZ00-F1
#
_cell.length_a   1.000
_cell.length_b   1.000
_cell.length_c   1.000
_cell.angle_alpha   90.00
_cell.angle_beta   90.00
_cell.angle_gamma   90.00
#
_symmetry.space_group_name_H-M   'P 1'
#
loop_
_entity.id
_entity.type
_entity.pdbx_description
1 polymer ?
#
loop_
_entity_poly.entity_id
_entity_poly.type
_entity_poly.pdbx_seq_one_letter_code
_entity_poly.pdbx_strand_id
1 'polypeptide(L)'
;MNIAILLKKLSMAGAALIALGTGGVAQATTTLTFDELPFQSVDDLNFEGVTFDFKIGGIDSPDARYNFFGPGSINFVDDPSLEGNAAGTLTLDFDLFVSELQFGVALSTLDLELIPGFTVELFDLGFNSLGVTPVDTNPLVSFSEGLFSYTGAPVKRAVVNFNETFADRFAFDNLTFTSPIAKAAQPIPEPVSGLSLILMGALGAGSALKHKLQAKD
;
A
#
# COMPACT_ATOMS: atom_id res chain seq x y z
N MET A 1 -19.35 40.78 58.76
CA MET A 1 -19.12 40.35 57.35
C MET A 1 -18.59 38.93 57.43
N ASN A 2 -19.46 37.90 57.50
CA ASN A 2 -19.85 36.99 56.38
C ASN A 2 -18.64 36.64 55.50
N ILE A 3 -18.24 35.39 55.30
CA ILE A 3 -18.95 34.26 54.65
C ILE A 3 -18.18 32.97 55.08
N ALA A 4 -18.68 32.10 55.96
CA ALA A 4 -19.58 30.98 55.70
C ALA A 4 -19.28 30.16 54.43
N ILE A 5 -18.74 28.94 54.62
CA ILE A 5 -19.11 27.73 53.87
C ILE A 5 -18.71 27.70 52.38
N LEU A 6 -17.65 26.96 52.07
CA LEU A 6 -17.61 26.09 50.90
C LEU A 6 -16.54 25.01 51.17
N LEU A 7 -16.96 23.85 51.66
CA LEU A 7 -17.05 22.60 50.89
C LEU A 7 -15.70 22.14 50.30
N LYS A 8 -15.31 20.88 50.26
CA LYS A 8 -15.86 19.57 50.66
C LYS A 8 -14.88 18.63 49.96
N LYS A 9 -14.25 17.70 50.68
CA LYS A 9 -13.62 16.49 50.14
C LYS A 9 -12.57 16.75 49.04
N LEU A 10 -11.28 16.67 49.38
CA LEU A 10 -10.27 16.31 48.40
C LEU A 10 -10.56 14.86 47.97
N SER A 11 -11.40 14.74 46.95
CA SER A 11 -11.74 13.50 46.28
C SER A 11 -10.52 13.04 45.51
N MET A 12 -10.05 11.81 45.80
CA MET A 12 -9.22 11.07 44.85
C MET A 12 -9.98 10.99 43.53
N ALA A 13 -9.59 11.80 42.55
CA ALA A 13 -9.96 11.60 41.17
C ALA A 13 -8.75 10.95 40.49
N GLY A 14 -8.83 9.63 40.31
CA GLY A 14 -7.86 8.88 39.54
C GLY A 14 -7.77 9.46 38.13
N ALA A 15 -6.56 9.86 37.74
CA ALA A 15 -6.25 10.10 36.36
C ALA A 15 -6.25 8.73 35.65
N ALA A 16 -7.36 8.41 34.99
CA ALA A 16 -7.34 7.37 33.97
C ALA A 16 -6.45 7.89 32.83
N LEU A 17 -5.21 7.38 32.76
CA LEU A 17 -4.39 7.52 31.55
C LEU A 17 -5.13 6.76 30.44
N ILE A 18 -5.79 7.50 29.55
CA ILE A 18 -6.17 6.97 28.25
C ILE A 18 -4.86 6.88 27.47
N ALA A 19 -4.25 5.69 27.48
CA ALA A 19 -3.22 5.34 26.52
C ALA A 19 -3.87 5.33 25.13
N LEU A 20 -3.81 6.45 24.43
CA LEU A 20 -4.02 6.50 22.99
C LEU A 20 -2.88 5.69 22.38
N GLY A 21 -3.07 4.38 22.26
CA GLY A 21 -2.17 3.55 21.46
C GLY A 21 -2.16 4.12 20.06
N THR A 22 -1.04 4.69 19.63
CA THR A 22 -0.76 4.94 18.22
C THR A 22 -0.61 3.58 17.55
N GLY A 23 -1.73 2.95 17.24
CA GLY A 23 -1.74 1.74 16.43
C GLY A 23 -1.13 2.09 15.09
N GLY A 24 0.05 1.55 14.81
CA GLY A 24 0.66 1.64 13.47
C GLY A 24 -0.34 1.13 12.45
N VAL A 25 -0.42 1.81 11.30
CA VAL A 25 -1.19 1.29 10.18
C VAL A 25 -0.51 0.00 9.72
N ALA A 26 -1.25 -1.11 9.67
CA ALA A 26 -0.69 -2.35 9.16
C ALA A 26 -0.30 -2.16 7.68
N GLN A 27 0.85 -2.69 7.29
CA GLN A 27 1.39 -2.59 5.93
C GLN A 27 1.56 -3.99 5.35
N ALA A 28 1.48 -4.08 4.02
CA ALA A 28 1.78 -5.28 3.25
C ALA A 28 2.73 -4.93 2.11
N THR A 29 3.64 -5.85 1.83
CA THR A 29 4.57 -5.76 0.70
C THR A 29 4.06 -6.67 -0.41
N THR A 30 3.96 -6.11 -1.61
CA THR A 30 3.61 -6.83 -2.84
C THR A 30 4.82 -6.83 -3.75
N THR A 31 5.08 -7.95 -4.42
CA THR A 31 6.10 -8.08 -5.46
C THR A 31 5.45 -8.63 -6.72
N LEU A 32 5.71 -7.98 -7.86
CA LEU A 32 5.31 -8.42 -9.19
C LEU A 32 6.55 -8.86 -9.99
N THR A 33 6.54 -10.10 -10.46
CA THR A 33 7.59 -10.76 -11.28
C THR A 33 7.18 -10.89 -12.76
N PHE A 34 6.09 -10.23 -13.14
CA PHE A 34 5.60 -10.13 -14.52
C PHE A 34 5.25 -11.46 -15.23
N ASP A 35 5.04 -12.53 -14.47
CA ASP A 35 4.56 -13.84 -14.93
C ASP A 35 3.15 -14.21 -14.41
N GLU A 36 2.55 -13.34 -13.59
CA GLU A 36 1.25 -13.57 -12.94
C GLU A 36 0.07 -13.47 -13.91
N LEU A 37 0.27 -12.75 -15.02
CA LEU A 37 -0.75 -12.51 -16.04
C LEU A 37 -0.32 -13.07 -17.41
N PRO A 38 -1.27 -13.43 -18.28
CA PRO A 38 -0.97 -13.75 -19.66
C PRO A 38 -0.32 -12.56 -20.39
N PHE A 39 0.40 -12.86 -21.46
CA PHE A 39 0.93 -11.86 -22.38
C PHE A 39 -0.15 -10.88 -22.85
N GLN A 40 0.03 -9.60 -22.52
CA GLN A 40 -0.89 -8.54 -22.88
C GLN A 40 -0.22 -7.17 -22.75
N SER A 41 -0.82 -6.14 -23.35
CA SER A 41 -0.43 -4.75 -23.13
C SER A 41 -0.60 -4.36 -21.67
N VAL A 42 0.31 -3.55 -21.15
CA VAL A 42 0.18 -2.95 -19.81
C VAL A 42 -0.55 -1.61 -19.83
N ASP A 43 -0.79 -1.04 -21.01
CA ASP A 43 -1.53 0.22 -21.15
C ASP A 43 -2.94 0.12 -20.53
N ASP A 44 -3.22 1.00 -19.57
CA ASP A 44 -4.39 1.00 -18.68
C ASP A 44 -4.63 -0.29 -17.87
N LEU A 45 -3.62 -1.17 -17.75
CA LEU A 45 -3.73 -2.41 -16.99
C LEU A 45 -3.64 -2.13 -15.48
N ASN A 46 -4.69 -2.47 -14.73
CA ASN A 46 -4.65 -2.48 -13.27
C ASN A 46 -4.49 -3.90 -12.72
N PHE A 47 -3.49 -4.11 -11.87
CA PHE A 47 -3.23 -5.40 -11.22
C PHE A 47 -2.59 -5.19 -9.85
N GLU A 48 -3.06 -5.93 -8.84
CA GLU A 48 -2.51 -5.93 -7.47
C GLU A 48 -2.31 -4.53 -6.84
N GLY A 49 -3.17 -3.58 -7.18
CA GLY A 49 -3.14 -2.23 -6.61
C GLY A 49 -2.21 -1.25 -7.33
N VAL A 50 -1.72 -1.58 -8.51
CA VAL A 50 -1.00 -0.67 -9.41
C VAL A 50 -1.66 -0.65 -10.79
N THR A 51 -1.83 0.54 -11.33
CA THR A 51 -2.24 0.79 -12.72
C THR A 51 -1.01 1.18 -13.52
N PHE A 52 -0.79 0.48 -14.62
CA PHE A 52 0.26 0.77 -15.58
C PHE A 52 -0.33 1.61 -16.73
N ASP A 53 0.43 2.60 -17.19
CA ASP A 53 0.13 3.41 -18.37
C ASP A 53 1.43 3.58 -19.16
N PHE A 54 1.38 3.40 -20.48
CA PHE A 54 2.57 3.48 -21.32
C PHE A 54 2.34 4.36 -22.53
N LYS A 55 3.14 5.43 -22.62
CA LYS A 55 3.01 6.42 -23.70
C LYS A 55 4.32 6.57 -24.46
N ILE A 56 4.24 6.71 -25.79
CA ILE A 56 5.38 7.11 -26.64
C ILE A 56 5.06 8.49 -27.21
N GLY A 57 5.93 9.48 -26.95
CA GLY A 57 5.68 10.86 -27.37
C GLY A 57 4.37 11.45 -26.80
N GLY A 58 3.94 10.98 -25.63
CA GLY A 58 2.71 11.41 -24.96
C GLY A 58 1.41 10.77 -25.50
N ILE A 59 1.49 9.76 -26.37
CA ILE A 59 0.35 9.01 -26.90
C ILE A 59 0.38 7.58 -26.38
N ASP A 60 -0.77 7.08 -25.94
CA ASP A 60 -0.98 5.71 -25.44
C ASP A 60 -0.49 4.67 -26.46
N SER A 61 0.21 3.64 -25.96
CA SER A 61 0.90 2.67 -26.80
C SER A 61 0.80 1.26 -26.23
N PRO A 62 0.41 0.26 -27.04
CA PRO A 62 0.33 -1.14 -26.61
C PRO A 62 1.67 -1.90 -26.70
N ASP A 63 2.78 -1.16 -26.84
CA ASP A 63 4.12 -1.74 -27.06
C ASP A 63 4.74 -2.28 -25.77
N ALA A 64 4.45 -1.69 -24.61
CA ALA A 64 4.86 -2.24 -23.32
C ALA A 64 3.95 -3.41 -22.92
N ARG A 65 4.53 -4.57 -22.61
CA ARG A 65 3.76 -5.82 -22.43
C ARG A 65 4.21 -6.63 -21.23
N TYR A 66 3.21 -7.16 -20.51
CA TYR A 66 3.36 -8.13 -19.43
C TYR A 66 3.78 -9.49 -20.00
N ASN A 67 4.51 -10.29 -19.21
CA ASN A 67 4.89 -11.67 -19.57
C ASN A 67 5.61 -11.74 -20.92
N PHE A 68 6.55 -10.82 -21.13
CA PHE A 68 7.43 -10.76 -22.29
C PHE A 68 8.81 -11.34 -21.94
N PHE A 69 9.69 -11.47 -22.93
CA PHE A 69 11.07 -11.95 -22.74
C PHE A 69 12.06 -10.89 -23.22
N GLY A 70 12.94 -10.45 -22.33
CA GLY A 70 14.02 -9.50 -22.61
C GLY A 70 15.40 -10.18 -22.48
N PRO A 71 16.17 -9.88 -21.43
CA PRO A 71 17.56 -10.30 -21.30
C PRO A 71 17.77 -11.76 -20.83
N GLY A 72 16.70 -12.50 -20.55
CA GLY A 72 16.77 -13.72 -19.73
C GLY A 72 16.90 -13.37 -18.24
N SER A 73 17.59 -14.21 -17.47
CA SER A 73 17.88 -13.98 -16.06
C SER A 73 19.21 -13.26 -15.87
N ILE A 74 19.17 -12.04 -15.34
CA ILE A 74 20.31 -11.21 -14.98
C ILE A 74 20.24 -10.81 -13.49
N ASN A 75 20.76 -9.65 -13.05
CA ASN A 75 20.92 -9.40 -11.60
C ASN A 75 19.64 -8.90 -10.92
N PHE A 76 18.85 -8.11 -11.61
CA PHE A 76 17.67 -7.40 -11.12
C PHE A 76 16.42 -7.64 -11.99
N VAL A 77 16.60 -8.24 -13.17
CA VAL A 77 15.54 -8.63 -14.11
C VAL A 77 15.64 -10.12 -14.41
N ASP A 78 14.50 -10.80 -14.32
CA ASP A 78 14.29 -12.17 -14.74
C ASP A 78 13.17 -12.23 -15.77
N ASP A 79 13.28 -13.14 -16.74
CA ASP A 79 12.20 -13.37 -17.69
C ASP A 79 11.25 -14.46 -17.18
N PRO A 80 9.91 -14.31 -17.34
CA PRO A 80 9.25 -13.23 -18.06
C PRO A 80 9.27 -11.88 -17.34
N SER A 81 9.41 -10.79 -18.11
CA SER A 81 9.48 -9.41 -17.61
C SER A 81 8.44 -8.51 -18.31
N LEU A 82 8.29 -7.26 -17.85
CA LEU A 82 7.61 -6.22 -18.62
C LEU A 82 8.58 -5.61 -19.62
N GLU A 83 8.29 -5.72 -20.91
CA GLU A 83 9.19 -5.27 -21.97
C GLU A 83 8.51 -4.21 -22.84
N GLY A 84 9.25 -3.18 -23.25
CA GLY A 84 8.72 -2.09 -24.08
C GLY A 84 9.79 -1.24 -24.77
N ASN A 85 9.36 -0.31 -25.61
CA ASN A 85 10.24 0.63 -26.30
C ASN A 85 10.82 1.68 -25.34
N ALA A 86 12.14 1.89 -25.37
CA ALA A 86 12.80 2.84 -24.49
C ALA A 86 12.44 4.31 -24.77
N ALA A 87 11.89 4.63 -25.95
CA ALA A 87 11.35 5.95 -26.26
C ALA A 87 10.01 6.27 -25.58
N GLY A 88 9.49 5.33 -24.80
CA GLY A 88 8.27 5.51 -24.04
C GLY A 88 8.51 5.94 -22.59
N THR A 89 7.41 6.33 -21.96
CA THR A 89 7.30 6.64 -20.54
C THR A 89 6.38 5.61 -19.91
N LEU A 90 6.87 4.91 -18.88
CA LEU A 90 6.08 3.99 -18.07
C LEU A 90 5.60 4.71 -16.80
N THR A 91 4.29 4.79 -16.60
CA THR A 91 3.68 5.35 -15.39
C THR A 91 3.11 4.23 -14.53
N LEU A 92 3.41 4.29 -13.23
CA LEU A 92 2.87 3.41 -12.20
C LEU A 92 1.99 4.25 -11.27
N ASP A 93 0.68 4.04 -11.33
CA ASP A 93 -0.32 4.68 -10.46
C ASP A 93 -0.79 3.71 -9.38
N PHE A 94 -0.42 3.96 -8.12
CA PHE A 94 -0.77 3.07 -7.02
C PHE A 94 -2.16 3.39 -6.45
N ASP A 95 -2.98 2.38 -6.19
CA ASP A 95 -4.33 2.52 -5.62
C ASP A 95 -4.29 3.05 -4.18
N LEU A 96 -3.28 2.64 -3.42
CA LEU A 96 -2.92 3.17 -2.12
C LEU A 96 -1.53 3.79 -2.20
N PHE A 97 -1.19 4.68 -1.27
CA PHE A 97 0.16 5.22 -1.25
C PHE A 97 1.16 4.14 -0.86
N VAL A 98 2.38 4.27 -1.38
CA VAL A 98 3.49 3.37 -1.08
C VAL A 98 4.58 4.11 -0.32
N SER A 99 5.19 3.46 0.67
CA SER A 99 6.31 4.03 1.46
C SER A 99 7.66 3.45 1.07
N GLU A 100 7.65 2.32 0.37
CA GLU A 100 8.81 1.65 -0.20
C GLU A 100 8.49 1.24 -1.63
N LEU A 101 9.46 1.39 -2.52
CA LEU A 101 9.36 1.05 -3.94
C LEU A 101 10.72 0.59 -4.46
N GLN A 102 10.77 -0.54 -5.14
CA GLN A 102 11.97 -1.10 -5.75
C GLN A 102 11.59 -1.83 -7.05
N PHE A 103 12.46 -1.76 -8.05
CA PHE A 103 12.34 -2.52 -9.30
C PHE A 103 13.67 -2.51 -10.06
N GLY A 104 13.90 -3.54 -10.87
CA GLY A 104 15.00 -3.63 -11.81
C GLY A 104 14.61 -3.08 -13.19
N VAL A 105 15.58 -2.49 -13.89
CA VAL A 105 15.45 -2.13 -15.30
C VAL A 105 16.71 -2.57 -16.04
N ALA A 106 16.51 -3.26 -17.16
CA ALA A 106 17.52 -3.55 -18.16
C ALA A 106 17.23 -2.80 -19.45
N LEU A 107 18.26 -2.25 -20.09
CA LEU A 107 18.17 -1.52 -21.34
C LEU A 107 18.92 -2.28 -22.42
N SER A 108 18.27 -2.54 -23.56
CA SER A 108 18.88 -3.19 -24.71
C SER A 108 19.85 -2.23 -25.39
N THR A 109 21.14 -2.40 -25.11
CA THR A 109 22.23 -1.54 -25.58
C THR A 109 23.55 -2.30 -25.61
N LEU A 110 24.50 -1.82 -26.43
CA LEU A 110 25.90 -2.27 -26.44
C LEU A 110 26.84 -1.25 -25.78
N ASP A 111 26.30 -0.14 -25.25
CA ASP A 111 27.09 0.89 -24.61
C ASP A 111 27.61 0.45 -23.23
N LEU A 112 28.78 0.98 -22.88
CA LEU A 112 29.56 0.50 -21.74
C LEU A 112 29.08 1.01 -20.37
N GLU A 113 28.34 2.11 -20.30
CA GLU A 113 27.75 2.62 -19.06
C GLU A 113 26.77 3.73 -19.42
N LEU A 114 25.56 3.71 -18.86
CA LEU A 114 24.61 4.80 -19.06
C LEU A 114 24.42 5.55 -17.75
N ILE A 115 24.73 6.85 -17.79
CA ILE A 115 24.68 7.77 -16.65
C ILE A 115 23.82 8.99 -17.04
N PRO A 116 22.51 8.98 -16.77
CA PRO A 116 21.71 7.85 -16.29
C PRO A 116 21.31 6.90 -17.42
N GLY A 117 20.99 5.66 -17.06
CA GLY A 117 20.28 4.74 -17.96
C GLY A 117 18.78 5.02 -17.95
N PHE A 118 18.21 5.35 -16.79
CA PHE A 118 16.81 5.76 -16.70
C PHE A 118 16.61 6.76 -15.54
N THR A 119 15.46 7.41 -15.53
CA THR A 119 15.08 8.33 -14.47
C THR A 119 13.73 7.93 -13.88
N VAL A 120 13.57 8.18 -12.59
CA VAL A 120 12.33 7.93 -11.86
C VAL A 120 11.87 9.22 -11.20
N GLU A 121 10.72 9.73 -11.60
CA GLU A 121 10.04 10.84 -10.93
C GLU A 121 8.95 10.29 -10.01
N LEU A 122 8.99 10.67 -8.74
CA LEU A 122 7.99 10.26 -7.76
C LEU A 122 7.03 11.40 -7.48
N PHE A 123 5.76 11.08 -7.24
CA PHE A 123 4.73 12.06 -6.94
C PHE A 123 4.03 11.72 -5.62
N ASP A 124 3.75 12.75 -4.84
CA ASP A 124 3.02 12.65 -3.57
C ASP A 124 1.50 12.37 -3.77
N LEU A 125 0.76 12.33 -2.68
CA LEU A 125 -0.70 12.11 -2.67
C LEU A 125 -1.51 13.15 -3.46
N GLY A 126 -0.96 14.35 -3.64
CA GLY A 126 -1.55 15.44 -4.41
C GLY A 126 -1.02 15.53 -5.84
N PHE A 127 -0.26 14.53 -6.30
CA PHE A 127 0.44 14.52 -7.58
C PHE A 127 1.45 15.67 -7.75
N ASN A 128 2.04 16.14 -6.64
CA ASN A 128 3.19 17.05 -6.72
C ASN A 128 4.46 16.22 -6.84
N SER A 129 5.37 16.64 -7.71
CA SER A 129 6.68 16.00 -7.87
C SER A 129 7.48 16.10 -6.57
N LEU A 130 8.02 14.96 -6.13
CA LEU A 130 8.97 14.81 -5.04
C LEU A 130 10.42 14.89 -5.53
N GLY A 131 10.62 15.02 -6.84
CA GLY A 131 11.91 15.07 -7.50
C GLY A 131 12.15 13.92 -8.47
N VAL A 132 13.12 14.13 -9.35
CA VAL A 132 13.58 13.16 -10.34
C VAL A 132 14.87 12.53 -9.83
N THR A 133 14.89 11.20 -9.76
CA THR A 133 16.06 10.41 -9.37
C THR A 133 16.68 9.77 -10.61
N PRO A 134 17.91 10.15 -11.01
CA PRO A 134 18.64 9.42 -12.03
C PRO A 134 19.11 8.06 -11.50
N VAL A 135 19.06 7.04 -12.35
CA VAL A 135 19.60 5.71 -12.06
C VAL A 135 20.60 5.33 -13.13
N ASP A 136 21.83 5.11 -12.70
CA ASP A 136 22.92 4.64 -13.55
C ASP A 136 22.78 3.14 -13.77
N THR A 137 23.15 2.67 -14.97
CA THR A 137 23.13 1.25 -15.30
C THR A 137 24.54 0.73 -15.54
N ASN A 138 24.79 -0.50 -15.10
CA ASN A 138 26.05 -1.20 -15.34
C ASN A 138 25.95 -2.04 -16.62
N PRO A 139 27.00 -2.07 -17.45
CA PRO A 139 26.99 -2.83 -18.70
C PRO A 139 26.98 -4.34 -18.44
N LEU A 140 26.29 -5.03 -19.33
CA LEU A 140 26.36 -6.47 -19.58
C LEU A 140 26.77 -6.69 -21.05
N VAL A 141 26.64 -7.92 -21.56
CA VAL A 141 27.10 -8.25 -22.93
C VAL A 141 26.27 -7.55 -24.01
N SER A 142 24.95 -7.50 -23.84
CA SER A 142 24.01 -6.91 -24.80
C SER A 142 22.90 -6.09 -24.13
N PHE A 143 23.11 -5.72 -22.87
CA PHE A 143 22.20 -4.92 -22.06
C PHE A 143 23.02 -4.03 -21.12
N SER A 144 22.38 -3.04 -20.52
CA SER A 144 22.85 -2.43 -19.27
C SER A 144 21.74 -2.51 -18.23
N GLU A 145 22.08 -2.67 -16.95
CA GLU A 145 21.09 -2.94 -15.91
C GLU A 145 21.28 -2.06 -14.67
N GLY A 146 20.18 -1.62 -14.06
CA GLY A 146 20.17 -0.84 -12.83
C GLY A 146 19.00 -1.19 -11.93
N LEU A 147 19.16 -0.89 -10.64
CA LEU A 147 18.13 -1.10 -9.62
C LEU A 147 17.70 0.26 -9.07
N PHE A 148 16.40 0.54 -9.13
CA PHE A 148 15.83 1.66 -8.39
C PHE A 148 15.40 1.20 -6.99
N SER A 149 15.61 2.02 -5.98
CA SER A 149 15.13 1.76 -4.61
C SER A 149 14.78 3.06 -3.91
N TYR A 150 13.62 3.07 -3.28
CA TYR A 150 13.09 4.22 -2.55
C TYR A 150 12.49 3.78 -1.22
N THR A 151 12.75 4.58 -0.19
CA THR A 151 12.09 4.51 1.11
C THR A 151 11.92 5.94 1.61
N GLY A 152 10.69 6.35 1.93
CA GLY A 152 10.48 7.73 2.33
C GLY A 152 9.02 8.16 2.48
N ALA A 153 8.75 9.39 2.08
CA ALA A 153 7.42 9.97 2.09
C ALA A 153 6.45 9.15 1.22
N PRO A 154 5.14 9.11 1.57
CA PRO A 154 4.12 8.45 0.77
C PRO A 154 4.12 8.88 -0.70
N VAL A 155 4.23 7.91 -1.60
CA VAL A 155 4.19 8.07 -3.06
C VAL A 155 2.87 7.55 -3.59
N LYS A 156 2.27 8.28 -4.53
CA LYS A 156 1.05 7.87 -5.22
C LYS A 156 1.29 7.45 -6.68
N ARG A 157 2.36 7.99 -7.29
CA ARG A 157 2.74 7.70 -8.66
C ARG A 157 4.26 7.67 -8.81
N ALA A 158 4.75 6.75 -9.64
CA ALA A 158 6.10 6.78 -10.18
C ALA A 158 6.03 6.91 -11.70
N VAL A 159 6.88 7.74 -12.29
CA VAL A 159 7.03 7.89 -13.73
C VAL A 159 8.47 7.52 -14.08
N VAL A 160 8.63 6.55 -14.98
CA VAL A 160 9.92 6.02 -15.42
C VAL A 160 10.16 6.44 -16.86
N ASN A 161 11.26 7.15 -17.11
CA ASN A 161 11.72 7.49 -18.45
C ASN A 161 13.07 6.84 -18.71
N PHE A 162 13.23 6.22 -19.87
CA PHE A 162 14.43 5.49 -20.25
C PHE A 162 15.34 6.33 -21.16
N ASN A 163 16.61 5.98 -21.23
CA ASN A 163 17.56 6.65 -22.10
C ASN A 163 17.44 6.13 -23.54
N GLU A 164 16.44 6.66 -24.25
CA GLU A 164 16.11 6.33 -25.65
C GLU A 164 17.23 6.68 -26.65
N THR A 165 18.20 7.50 -26.27
CA THR A 165 19.32 7.87 -27.15
C THR A 165 20.27 6.68 -27.37
N PHE A 166 20.38 5.80 -26.37
CA PHE A 166 21.37 4.72 -26.34
C PHE A 166 20.75 3.33 -26.20
N ALA A 167 19.43 3.24 -25.98
CA ALA A 167 18.70 1.98 -25.89
C ALA A 167 17.45 2.02 -26.75
N ASP A 168 17.16 0.93 -27.46
CA ASP A 168 15.94 0.81 -28.26
C ASP A 168 14.78 0.27 -27.43
N ARG A 169 15.06 -0.61 -26.46
CA ARG A 169 14.06 -1.31 -25.65
C ARG A 169 14.49 -1.41 -24.18
N PHE A 170 13.51 -1.57 -23.31
CA PHE A 170 13.71 -1.80 -21.88
C PHE A 170 13.00 -3.09 -21.45
N ALA A 171 13.55 -3.75 -20.43
CA ALA A 171 12.88 -4.76 -19.62
C ALA A 171 12.81 -4.24 -18.18
N PHE A 172 11.64 -4.37 -17.56
CA PHE A 172 11.30 -3.90 -16.21
C PHE A 172 10.76 -5.08 -15.43
N ASP A 173 11.25 -5.29 -14.21
CA ASP A 173 10.89 -6.47 -13.43
C ASP A 173 11.09 -6.29 -11.92
N ASN A 174 10.62 -7.27 -11.14
CA ASN A 174 10.75 -7.36 -9.69
C ASN A 174 10.18 -6.13 -8.96
N LEU A 175 9.03 -5.63 -9.44
CA LEU A 175 8.35 -4.48 -8.86
C LEU A 175 7.85 -4.80 -7.46
N THR A 176 8.54 -4.30 -6.46
CA THR A 176 8.23 -4.49 -5.05
C THR A 176 7.79 -3.16 -4.42
N PHE A 177 6.64 -3.15 -3.75
CA PHE A 177 6.14 -1.96 -3.07
C PHE A 177 5.42 -2.31 -1.76
N THR A 178 5.54 -1.41 -0.78
CA THR A 178 4.88 -1.54 0.53
C THR A 178 3.78 -0.51 0.68
N SER A 179 2.55 -0.97 0.89
CA SER A 179 1.36 -0.13 1.04
C SER A 179 0.59 -0.44 2.34
N PRO A 180 -0.24 0.50 2.84
CA PRO A 180 -1.16 0.20 3.92
C PRO A 180 -2.11 -0.94 3.55
N ILE A 181 -2.38 -1.85 4.49
CA ILE A 181 -3.48 -2.79 4.33
C ILE A 181 -4.78 -2.00 4.36
N ALA A 182 -5.58 -2.08 3.30
CA ALA A 182 -6.93 -1.55 3.30
C ALA A 182 -7.68 -2.15 4.50
N LYS A 183 -8.00 -1.32 5.50
CA LYS A 183 -8.76 -1.79 6.66
C LYS A 183 -10.10 -2.28 6.14
N ALA A 184 -10.32 -3.61 6.13
CA ALA A 184 -11.63 -4.17 5.85
C ALA A 184 -12.63 -3.42 6.71
N ALA A 185 -13.64 -2.80 6.07
CA ALA A 185 -14.71 -2.12 6.76
C ALA A 185 -15.23 -3.11 7.80
N GLN A 186 -14.88 -2.87 9.08
CA GLN A 186 -15.38 -3.71 10.15
C GLN A 186 -16.90 -3.66 10.01
N PRO A 187 -17.61 -4.80 10.03
CA PRO A 187 -19.06 -4.75 10.07
C PRO A 187 -19.40 -3.83 11.22
N ILE A 188 -19.98 -2.67 10.89
CA ILE A 188 -20.50 -1.75 11.90
C ILE A 188 -21.38 -2.65 12.76
N PRO A 189 -21.08 -2.84 14.06
CA PRO A 189 -22.00 -3.55 14.93
C PRO A 189 -23.28 -2.74 14.80
N GLU A 190 -24.30 -3.32 14.16
CA GLU A 190 -25.58 -2.63 14.08
C GLU A 190 -25.92 -2.25 15.52
N PRO A 191 -26.34 -0.99 15.78
CA PRO A 191 -26.78 -0.63 17.11
C PRO A 191 -27.84 -1.68 17.45
N VAL A 192 -27.54 -2.53 18.43
CA VAL A 192 -28.51 -3.41 19.05
C VAL A 192 -29.63 -2.47 19.44
N SER A 193 -30.65 -2.40 18.59
CA SER A 193 -31.82 -1.57 18.80
C SER A 193 -32.34 -2.04 20.13
N GLY A 194 -32.23 -1.15 21.13
CA GLY A 194 -32.40 -1.50 22.52
C GLY A 194 -33.79 -2.05 22.75
N LEU A 195 -33.94 -3.37 22.79
CA LEU A 195 -35.13 -4.07 23.27
C LEU A 195 -34.88 -5.52 23.72
N SER A 196 -33.62 -5.97 23.84
CA SER A 196 -33.30 -7.28 24.43
C SER A 196 -32.50 -7.13 25.72
N LEU A 197 -33.11 -6.52 26.74
CA LEU A 197 -32.65 -6.64 28.13
C LEU A 197 -33.79 -6.96 29.08
N ILE A 198 -34.53 -8.04 28.80
CA ILE A 198 -35.28 -8.74 29.84
C ILE A 198 -35.17 -10.24 29.55
N LEU A 199 -34.17 -10.92 30.12
CA LEU A 199 -34.39 -12.26 30.65
C LEU A 199 -33.29 -12.69 31.62
N MET A 200 -33.77 -13.15 32.78
CA MET A 200 -33.16 -14.10 33.72
C MET A 200 -32.07 -13.60 34.68
N GLY A 201 -32.49 -13.49 35.95
CA GLY A 201 -31.58 -13.41 37.09
C GLY A 201 -32.27 -13.31 38.45
N ALA A 202 -33.27 -14.13 38.77
CA ALA A 202 -33.70 -14.34 40.15
C ALA A 202 -34.25 -15.77 40.36
N LEU A 203 -33.33 -16.69 40.67
CA LEU A 203 -33.61 -18.00 41.22
C LEU A 203 -33.17 -18.02 42.69
N GLY A 204 -34.14 -18.15 43.60
CA GLY A 204 -34.07 -19.05 44.75
C GLY A 204 -33.35 -18.62 46.04
N ALA A 205 -34.14 -18.20 47.04
CA ALA A 205 -33.99 -18.56 48.46
C ALA A 205 -35.30 -18.13 49.17
N GLY A 206 -35.99 -18.87 50.02
CA GLY A 206 -35.84 -20.20 50.57
C GLY A 206 -37.09 -20.44 51.43
N SER A 207 -37.51 -21.71 51.53
CA SER A 207 -38.56 -22.17 52.45
C SER A 207 -38.31 -21.71 53.88
N ALA A 208 -39.32 -21.19 54.57
CA ALA A 208 -39.67 -21.58 55.93
C ALA A 208 -40.89 -20.81 56.47
N LEU A 209 -41.62 -21.51 57.35
CA LEU A 209 -42.47 -21.00 58.43
C LEU A 209 -43.99 -20.92 58.21
N LYS A 210 -44.59 -22.06 58.57
CA LYS A 210 -45.60 -22.23 59.62
C LYS A 210 -47.05 -21.82 59.29
N HIS A 211 -47.84 -22.87 59.08
CA HIS A 211 -49.09 -23.16 59.81
C HIS A 211 -49.36 -22.19 60.99
N LYS A 212 -50.53 -21.55 61.00
CA LYS A 212 -51.58 -21.77 62.02
C LYS A 212 -52.76 -20.79 61.88
N LEU A 213 -53.95 -21.40 61.96
CA LEU A 213 -55.19 -20.95 62.62
C LEU A 213 -55.98 -19.76 62.02
N GLN A 214 -57.20 -20.06 61.56
CA GLN A 214 -58.50 -19.68 62.18
C GLN A 214 -58.94 -18.25 61.85
N ALA A 215 -59.90 -18.09 60.94
CA ALA A 215 -61.33 -17.96 61.25
C ALA A 215 -61.64 -16.68 62.04
N LYS A 216 -62.39 -15.74 61.43
CA LYS A 216 -63.62 -15.19 62.02
C LYS A 216 -64.37 -14.27 61.04
N ASP A 217 -65.66 -14.60 60.90
CA ASP A 217 -66.86 -13.83 60.53
C ASP A 217 -66.85 -12.91 59.29
#